data_AF-A0A847H6R7-F1
#
_entry.id   AF-A0A847H6R7-F1
#
_cell.length_a   1.000
_cell.length_b   1.000
_cell.length_c   1.000
_cell.angle_alpha   90.00
_cell.angle_beta   90.00
_cell.angle_gamma   90.00
#
_symmetry.space_group_name_H-M   'P 1'
#
loop_
_entity.id
_entity.type
_entity.pdbx_description
1 polymer ?
#
loop_
_entity_poly.entity_id
_entity_poly.type
_entity_poly.pdbx_seq_one_letter_code
_entity_poly.pdbx_strand_id
1 'polypeptide(L)'
;MKMSPALKVGILSILSLIVLILGIMWLKGRSISIGEKIDVHFRDIDGMRPGSGVQMMGMRVGQVDEIIPVINGENSYVIVRFVINEPGITIPTASKISIQQSGIIGEKFIEITPPFVETVYVPLSDGFNGEKPQVVGLELLAGGNYIVAGDIKSAKIIDTHSLPAEIRKKFNTTRVYKIDYFVNVPDLEIPANSEASLSKKEKNKYILRFTPPEGVIVDVPDSNKKFTVIEPLRLKEFFDIQMKVAVSLKETNDKINALFTDEFVGDVKYTFENTRELSEKASLIMDQVAEIINSSKGDLQELIATSTELSKNMSELSKNVNEIVDDPAFKSNLIATATSIRTASDDLSKMLRDSKLQESLININSSSKDVAEITKYVNELTKDQEFNNTLSETIDNLNLMMVKLTKTADSMNELTVEEKETIKKIIQNSADASEDMKKFSEKLNKRFLLLRLLI
;
A
#
# COMPACT_ATOMS: atom_id res chain seq x y z
N MET A 1 35.41 76.14 36.20
CA MET A 1 35.00 76.97 35.04
C MET A 1 33.48 77.12 35.05
N LYS A 2 32.94 78.35 35.06
CA LYS A 2 31.49 78.59 34.96
C LYS A 2 31.08 78.45 33.49
N MET A 3 30.39 77.37 33.13
CA MET A 3 29.89 77.17 31.76
C MET A 3 28.85 78.23 31.41
N SER A 4 28.93 78.80 30.21
CA SER A 4 27.95 79.78 29.73
C SER A 4 26.56 79.13 29.60
N PRO A 5 25.45 79.87 29.82
CA PRO A 5 24.10 79.35 29.66
C PRO A 5 23.84 78.72 28.28
N ALA A 6 24.39 79.30 27.21
CA ALA A 6 24.26 78.79 25.85
C ALA A 6 24.90 77.40 25.67
N LEU A 7 26.07 77.17 26.27
CA LEU A 7 26.76 75.88 26.20
C LEU A 7 25.98 74.77 26.93
N LYS A 8 25.32 75.11 28.05
CA LYS A 8 24.47 74.16 28.80
C LYS A 8 23.26 73.72 27.97
N VAL A 9 22.62 74.66 27.29
CA VAL A 9 21.46 74.36 26.41
C VAL A 9 21.90 73.50 25.23
N GLY A 10 23.04 73.82 24.59
CA GLY A 10 23.57 73.01 23.48
C GLY A 10 23.85 71.55 23.86
N ILE A 11 24.47 71.33 25.03
CA ILE A 11 24.72 69.97 25.56
C ILE A 11 23.41 69.24 25.83
N LEU A 12 22.43 69.91 26.44
CA LEU A 12 21.13 69.30 26.74
C LEU A 12 20.38 68.87 25.46
N SER A 13 20.42 69.70 24.42
CA SER A 13 19.81 69.38 23.12
C SER A 13 20.47 68.17 22.45
N ILE A 14 21.81 68.08 22.48
CA ILE A 14 22.54 66.93 21.92
C ILE A 14 22.24 65.66 22.72
N LEU A 15 22.22 65.74 24.05
CA LEU A 15 21.89 64.61 24.91
C LEU A 15 20.46 64.11 24.66
N SER A 16 19.50 65.02 24.52
CA SER A 16 18.11 64.69 24.19
C SER A 16 18.00 64.02 22.82
N LEU A 17 18.75 64.49 21.82
CA LEU A 17 18.80 63.87 20.49
C LEU A 17 19.40 62.47 20.53
N ILE A 18 20.47 62.25 21.30
CA ILE A 18 21.08 60.92 21.48
C ILE A 18 20.08 59.97 22.14
N VAL A 19 19.42 60.39 23.22
CA VAL A 19 18.40 59.58 23.92
C VAL A 19 17.22 59.28 22.99
N LEU A 20 16.79 60.26 22.17
CA LEU A 20 15.73 60.05 21.17
C LEU A 20 16.14 59.04 20.10
N ILE A 21 17.35 59.15 19.54
CA ILE A 21 17.87 58.20 18.54
C ILE A 21 17.98 56.79 19.14
N LEU A 22 18.54 56.66 20.35
CA LEU A 22 18.63 55.38 21.05
C LEU A 22 17.23 54.80 21.34
N GLY A 23 16.29 55.65 21.76
CA GLY A 23 14.90 55.26 22.00
C GLY A 23 14.21 54.76 20.72
N ILE A 24 14.40 55.45 19.59
CA ILE A 24 13.87 55.03 18.28
C ILE A 24 14.51 53.72 17.82
N MET A 25 15.84 53.56 17.98
CA MET A 25 16.52 52.31 17.65
C MET A 25 16.00 51.13 18.48
N TRP A 26 15.73 51.35 19.77
CA TRP A 26 15.14 50.37 20.66
C TRP A 26 13.69 50.02 20.29
N LEU A 27 12.85 51.03 20.01
CA LEU A 27 11.46 50.87 19.57
C LEU A 27 11.32 50.15 18.22
N LYS A 28 12.29 50.32 17.30
CA LYS A 28 12.29 49.67 15.98
C LYS A 28 12.73 48.20 16.04
N GLY A 29 13.00 47.66 17.23
CA GLY A 29 13.37 46.26 17.40
C GLY A 29 14.74 45.91 16.84
N ARG A 30 15.60 46.90 16.55
CA ARG A 30 17.03 46.66 16.30
C ARG A 30 17.71 46.36 17.62
N SER A 31 17.39 45.20 18.17
CA SER A 31 18.11 44.58 19.26
C SER A 31 19.55 44.40 18.79
N ILE A 32 20.51 44.84 19.59
CA ILE A 32 21.91 44.43 19.44
C ILE A 32 21.93 42.96 19.85
N SER A 33 21.62 42.07 18.92
CA SER A 33 21.57 40.64 19.18
C SER A 33 22.99 40.11 19.41
N ILE A 34 23.24 39.65 20.63
CA ILE A 34 24.49 39.02 21.06
C ILE A 34 24.23 37.52 21.06
N GLY A 35 24.78 36.80 20.08
CA GLY A 35 24.56 35.36 19.92
C GLY A 35 25.06 34.84 18.58
N GLU A 36 25.09 33.52 18.43
CA GLU A 36 25.36 32.88 17.15
C GLU A 36 24.21 33.18 16.17
N LYS A 37 24.55 33.70 14.99
CA LYS A 37 23.59 33.95 13.90
C LYS A 37 23.48 32.69 13.05
N ILE A 38 22.25 32.22 12.87
CA ILE A 38 21.95 31.01 12.12
C ILE A 38 21.06 31.39 10.94
N ASP A 39 21.52 31.01 9.75
CA ASP A 39 20.81 31.24 8.50
C ASP A 39 20.16 29.92 8.06
N VAL A 40 18.85 29.97 7.82
CA VAL A 40 18.07 28.82 7.34
C VAL A 40 17.31 29.22 6.09
N HIS A 41 17.27 28.33 5.10
CA HIS A 41 16.63 28.59 3.81
C HIS A 41 15.26 27.92 3.78
N PHE A 42 14.21 28.72 3.60
CA PHE A 42 12.84 28.26 3.39
C PHE A 42 12.39 28.60 1.97
N ARG A 43 11.51 27.80 1.37
CA ARG A 43 10.84 28.23 0.13
C ARG A 43 9.76 29.25 0.40
N ASP A 44 9.10 29.12 1.55
CA ASP A 44 8.05 30.02 1.99
C ASP A 44 8.12 30.26 3.50
N ILE A 45 7.76 31.46 3.93
CA ILE A 45 7.78 31.88 5.32
C ILE A 45 6.40 32.19 5.89
N ASP A 46 5.34 32.00 5.10
CA ASP A 46 3.93 32.11 5.50
C ASP A 46 3.62 33.38 6.33
N GLY A 47 4.16 34.52 5.88
CA GLY A 47 3.92 35.84 6.50
C GLY A 47 4.70 36.14 7.77
N MET A 48 5.69 35.33 8.15
CA MET A 48 6.61 35.63 9.26
C MET A 48 7.32 36.97 9.07
N ARG A 49 7.63 37.65 10.17
CA ARG A 49 8.26 38.98 10.17
C ARG A 49 9.54 39.00 11.02
N PRO A 50 10.49 39.90 10.75
CA PRO A 50 11.58 40.18 11.68
C PRO A 50 11.06 40.51 13.08
N GLY A 51 11.71 39.98 14.11
CA GLY A 51 11.28 40.06 15.51
C GLY A 51 10.42 38.89 15.98
N SER A 52 9.94 38.01 15.08
CA SER A 52 9.27 36.76 15.45
C SER A 52 10.10 35.95 16.45
N GLY A 53 9.43 35.29 17.40
CA GLY A 53 10.10 34.45 18.39
C GLY A 53 10.81 33.25 17.75
N VAL A 54 11.90 32.81 18.38
CA VAL A 54 12.48 31.47 18.16
C VAL A 54 12.25 30.68 19.42
N GLN A 55 11.63 29.53 19.27
CA GLN A 55 11.28 28.63 20.34
C GLN A 55 11.97 27.29 20.17
N MET A 56 12.26 26.62 21.28
CA MET A 56 12.76 25.27 21.32
C MET A 56 12.03 24.53 22.41
N MET A 57 11.32 23.46 22.05
CA MET A 57 10.50 22.68 22.98
C MET A 57 9.48 23.57 23.72
N GLY A 58 8.89 24.53 23.01
CA GLY A 58 7.92 25.50 23.55
C GLY A 58 8.50 26.60 24.46
N MET A 59 9.82 26.67 24.65
CA MET A 59 10.47 27.77 25.36
C MET A 59 11.06 28.77 24.38
N ARG A 60 10.80 30.07 24.56
CA ARG A 60 11.43 31.12 23.75
C ARG A 60 12.92 31.21 24.07
N VAL A 61 13.76 30.92 23.09
CA VAL A 61 15.23 30.88 23.19
C VAL A 61 15.91 31.97 22.35
N GLY A 62 15.16 32.66 21.51
CA GLY A 62 15.72 33.60 20.56
C GLY A 62 14.70 34.45 19.81
N GLN A 63 15.16 35.07 18.74
CA GLN A 63 14.34 35.90 17.85
C GLN A 63 14.91 35.91 16.42
N VAL A 64 14.02 36.14 15.46
CA VAL A 64 14.36 36.36 14.05
C VAL A 64 14.92 37.76 13.88
N ASP A 65 16.14 37.87 13.38
CA ASP A 65 16.86 39.13 13.16
C ASP A 65 16.48 39.72 11.78
N GLU A 66 16.53 38.89 10.73
CA GLU A 66 16.37 39.35 9.36
C GLU A 66 15.73 38.28 8.47
N ILE A 67 14.99 38.72 7.44
CA ILE A 67 14.37 37.89 6.43
C ILE A 67 14.74 38.46 5.07
N ILE A 68 15.43 37.67 4.24
CA ILE A 68 15.97 38.12 2.95
C ILE A 68 15.43 37.21 1.82
N PRO A 69 14.58 37.73 0.92
CA PRO A 69 14.17 36.98 -0.26
C PRO A 69 15.30 36.91 -1.29
N VAL A 70 15.54 35.72 -1.83
CA VAL A 70 16.47 35.45 -2.93
C VAL A 70 15.67 34.97 -4.12
N ILE A 71 15.55 35.82 -5.14
CA ILE A 71 14.71 35.56 -6.32
C ILE A 71 15.61 35.04 -7.45
N ASN A 72 15.55 33.72 -7.70
CA ASN A 72 16.34 33.03 -8.71
C ASN A 72 15.45 32.14 -9.60
N GLY A 73 14.40 32.74 -10.19
CA GLY A 73 13.43 32.02 -11.02
C GLY A 73 12.78 30.87 -10.25
N GLU A 74 12.89 29.66 -10.77
CA GLU A 74 12.34 28.43 -10.14
C GLU A 74 13.04 28.05 -8.83
N ASN A 75 14.28 28.49 -8.61
CA ASN A 75 15.07 28.22 -7.40
C ASN A 75 15.04 29.39 -6.41
N SER A 76 13.92 30.12 -6.35
CA SER A 76 13.75 31.21 -5.40
C SER A 76 13.53 30.66 -3.98
N TYR A 77 14.11 31.31 -2.98
CA TYR A 77 13.99 30.94 -1.58
C TYR A 77 14.11 32.18 -0.67
N VAL A 78 13.86 32.01 0.62
CA VAL A 78 13.94 33.04 1.64
C VAL A 78 14.97 32.61 2.69
N ILE A 79 15.96 33.46 2.93
CA ILE A 79 16.92 33.28 4.01
C ILE A 79 16.30 33.89 5.25
N VAL A 80 16.06 33.06 6.26
CA VAL A 80 15.63 33.48 7.59
C VAL A 80 16.84 33.41 8.52
N ARG A 81 17.27 34.58 9.00
CA ARG A 81 18.36 34.73 9.93
C ARG A 81 17.83 34.94 11.33
N PHE A 82 18.20 34.07 12.25
CA PHE A 82 17.81 34.18 13.64
C PHE A 82 18.99 34.00 14.59
N VAL A 83 18.76 34.40 15.85
CA VAL A 83 19.77 34.33 16.90
C VAL A 83 19.21 33.61 18.12
N ILE A 84 20.08 32.90 18.82
CA ILE A 84 19.80 32.36 20.15
C ILE A 84 20.38 33.34 21.17
N ASN A 85 19.50 33.91 22.00
CA ASN A 85 19.88 34.91 23.00
C ASN A 85 20.00 34.30 24.40
N GLU A 86 19.53 33.07 24.60
CA GLU A 86 19.57 32.38 25.89
C GLU A 86 20.94 31.71 26.14
N PRO A 87 21.62 32.01 27.26
CA PRO A 87 22.94 31.46 27.55
C PRO A 87 22.88 29.95 27.83
N GLY A 88 23.83 29.19 27.29
CA GLY A 88 23.94 27.74 27.50
C GLY A 88 23.04 26.89 26.60
N ILE A 89 22.24 27.52 25.74
CA ILE A 89 21.43 26.83 24.74
C ILE A 89 22.20 26.70 23.43
N THR A 90 22.31 25.48 22.92
CA THR A 90 22.86 25.17 21.60
C THR A 90 21.89 24.28 20.85
N ILE A 91 21.83 24.42 19.53
CA ILE A 91 20.93 23.60 18.70
C ILE A 91 21.69 22.33 18.30
N PRO A 92 21.21 21.13 18.66
CA PRO A 92 21.81 19.88 18.21
C PRO A 92 21.77 19.74 16.68
N THR A 93 22.75 19.05 16.11
CA THR A 93 22.71 18.66 14.69
C THR A 93 21.50 17.79 14.40
N ALA A 94 20.97 17.87 13.18
CA ALA A 94 19.73 17.20 12.76
C ALA A 94 18.48 17.59 13.55
N SER A 95 18.50 18.72 14.27
CA SER A 95 17.27 19.34 14.75
C SER A 95 16.40 19.76 13.56
N LYS A 96 15.09 19.62 13.72
CA LYS A 96 14.09 20.09 12.77
C LYS A 96 13.79 21.55 13.07
N ILE A 97 13.89 22.39 12.06
CA ILE A 97 13.55 23.82 12.14
C ILE A 97 12.31 24.02 11.30
N SER A 98 11.23 24.46 11.94
CA SER A 98 9.92 24.62 11.32
C SER A 98 9.36 25.99 11.59
N ILE A 99 8.52 26.48 10.67
CA ILE A 99 7.74 27.70 10.89
C ILE A 99 6.39 27.27 11.43
N GLN A 100 6.13 27.62 12.68
CA GLN A 100 4.87 27.32 13.35
C GLN A 100 4.10 28.59 13.65
N GLN A 101 2.84 28.40 14.03
CA GLN A 101 1.94 29.48 14.40
C GLN A 101 1.40 29.23 15.79
N SER A 102 1.30 30.28 16.59
CA SER A 102 0.68 30.17 17.92
C SER A 102 -0.84 30.09 17.76
N GLY A 103 -1.40 28.87 17.78
CA GLY A 103 -2.82 28.69 17.50
C GLY A 103 -3.17 28.98 16.03
N ILE A 104 -4.41 29.38 15.76
CA ILE A 104 -4.93 29.54 14.38
C ILE A 104 -4.68 30.95 13.81
N ILE A 105 -4.73 32.00 14.65
CA ILE A 105 -4.53 33.42 14.25
C ILE A 105 -3.26 34.04 14.86
N GLY A 106 -2.51 33.32 15.69
CA GLY A 106 -1.34 33.90 16.35
C GLY A 106 -0.18 34.22 15.41
N GLU A 107 0.84 34.83 16.00
CA GLU A 107 2.08 35.14 15.29
C GLU A 107 2.82 33.88 14.84
N LYS A 108 3.55 34.01 13.74
CA LYS A 108 4.46 32.99 13.25
C LYS A 108 5.77 33.07 14.01
N PHE A 109 6.32 31.91 14.36
CA PHE A 109 7.58 31.77 15.07
C PHE A 109 8.36 30.58 14.52
N ILE A 110 9.67 30.57 14.76
CA ILE A 110 10.51 29.41 14.44
C ILE A 110 10.43 28.45 15.61
N GLU A 111 10.05 27.19 15.37
CA GLU A 111 10.16 26.11 16.34
C GLU A 111 11.36 25.21 15.97
N ILE A 112 12.24 25.03 16.94
CA ILE A 112 13.37 24.12 16.88
C ILE A 112 13.01 22.86 17.66
N THR A 113 12.97 21.73 16.96
CA THR A 113 12.68 20.42 17.55
C THR A 113 13.94 19.56 17.50
N PRO A 114 14.62 19.31 18.64
CA PRO A 114 15.75 18.40 18.70
C PRO A 114 15.38 16.96 18.29
N PRO A 115 16.34 16.14 17.84
CA PRO A 115 16.08 14.73 17.59
C PRO A 115 15.71 14.01 18.89
N PHE A 116 14.64 13.22 18.86
CA PHE A 116 14.19 12.43 19.99
C PHE A 116 14.78 11.03 19.97
N VAL A 117 14.86 10.42 21.16
CA VAL A 117 15.23 9.02 21.28
C VAL A 117 13.99 8.17 21.02
N GLU A 118 14.10 7.28 20.05
CA GLU A 118 13.10 6.28 19.70
C GLU A 118 13.54 4.89 20.17
N THR A 119 12.57 4.00 20.35
CA THR A 119 12.82 2.62 20.76
C THR A 119 12.32 1.66 19.67
N VAL A 120 13.16 0.72 19.27
CA VAL A 120 12.77 -0.43 18.44
C VAL A 120 13.02 -1.74 19.16
N TYR A 121 12.20 -2.74 18.81
CA TYR A 121 12.33 -4.10 19.29
C TYR A 121 12.74 -5.04 18.16
N VAL A 122 13.80 -5.82 18.37
CA VAL A 122 14.31 -6.78 17.38
C VAL A 122 14.29 -8.19 18.00
N PRO A 123 13.74 -9.22 17.33
CA PRO A 123 13.69 -10.57 17.88
C PRO A 123 15.09 -11.16 18.04
N LEU A 124 15.31 -11.90 19.12
CA LEU A 124 16.53 -12.65 19.36
C LEU A 124 16.31 -14.12 19.02
N SER A 125 17.09 -14.67 18.08
CA SER A 125 17.07 -16.12 17.80
C SER A 125 17.56 -16.92 19.01
N ASP A 126 16.91 -18.05 19.30
CA ASP A 126 17.13 -18.88 20.51
C ASP A 126 18.53 -19.52 20.64
N GLY A 127 19.48 -19.24 19.72
CA GLY A 127 20.87 -19.69 19.77
C GLY A 127 21.89 -18.69 20.35
N PHE A 128 21.44 -17.58 20.95
CA PHE A 128 22.34 -16.51 21.39
C PHE A 128 23.07 -16.85 22.71
N ASN A 129 24.32 -17.30 22.59
CA ASN A 129 25.19 -17.64 23.72
C ASN A 129 25.88 -16.39 24.31
N GLY A 130 25.20 -15.71 25.23
CA GLY A 130 25.78 -15.00 26.39
C GLY A 130 26.72 -13.79 26.20
N GLU A 131 27.39 -13.61 25.06
CA GLU A 131 28.20 -12.41 24.80
C GLU A 131 27.25 -11.25 24.54
N LYS A 132 27.22 -10.23 25.42
CA LYS A 132 26.34 -9.06 25.25
C LYS A 132 26.71 -8.35 23.94
N PRO A 133 25.87 -8.39 22.89
CA PRO A 133 26.22 -7.76 21.64
C PRO A 133 26.15 -6.26 21.81
N GLN A 134 27.18 -5.59 21.32
CA GLN A 134 27.24 -4.15 21.30
C GLN A 134 26.63 -3.68 19.99
N VAL A 135 25.47 -3.04 20.05
CA VAL A 135 24.91 -2.35 18.89
C VAL A 135 25.62 -1.01 18.78
N VAL A 136 26.39 -0.83 17.71
CA VAL A 136 27.37 0.28 17.58
C VAL A 136 26.98 1.34 16.56
N GLY A 137 25.88 1.14 15.84
CA GLY A 137 25.44 2.10 14.82
C GLY A 137 24.04 1.80 14.30
N LEU A 138 23.52 2.78 13.58
CA LEU A 138 22.21 2.76 12.93
C LEU A 138 22.39 3.01 11.43
N GLU A 139 21.81 2.14 10.61
CA GLU A 139 21.80 2.23 9.16
C GLU A 139 20.36 2.18 8.63
N LEU A 140 20.08 2.93 7.56
CA LEU A 140 18.81 2.92 6.83
C LEU A 140 19.07 2.60 5.35
N LEU A 141 18.25 1.74 4.76
CA LEU A 141 18.29 1.49 3.32
C LEU A 141 17.69 2.70 2.58
N ALA A 142 18.54 3.47 1.89
CA ALA A 142 18.17 4.64 1.09
C ALA A 142 18.91 4.60 -0.25
N GLY A 143 18.22 4.94 -1.36
CA GLY A 143 18.82 4.87 -2.70
C GLY A 143 19.45 3.52 -3.07
N GLY A 144 18.92 2.41 -2.52
CA GLY A 144 19.43 1.05 -2.76
C GLY A 144 20.63 0.61 -1.93
N ASN A 145 21.17 1.46 -1.04
CA ASN A 145 22.29 1.14 -0.17
C ASN A 145 22.01 1.48 1.29
N TYR A 146 22.63 0.75 2.22
CA TYR A 146 22.57 1.10 3.64
C TYR A 146 23.49 2.29 3.91
N ILE A 147 22.89 3.39 4.38
CA ILE A 147 23.60 4.60 4.80
C ILE A 147 23.54 4.75 6.31
N VAL A 148 24.56 5.38 6.91
CA VAL A 148 24.56 5.70 8.34
C VAL A 148 23.44 6.70 8.62
N ALA A 149 22.57 6.39 9.56
CA ALA A 149 21.37 7.18 9.85
C ALA A 149 21.35 7.77 11.26
N GLY A 150 22.17 7.26 12.18
CA GLY A 150 22.16 7.75 13.56
C GLY A 150 23.04 6.97 14.51
N ASP A 151 22.80 7.21 15.79
CA ASP A 151 23.54 6.62 16.89
C ASP A 151 22.62 5.83 17.84
N ILE A 152 23.23 4.86 18.52
CA ILE A 152 22.56 4.05 19.54
C ILE A 152 22.78 4.69 20.91
N LYS A 153 21.70 4.94 21.66
CA LYS A 153 21.78 5.36 23.06
C LYS A 153 21.92 4.17 24.01
N SER A 154 21.12 3.13 23.78
CA SER A 154 21.06 1.98 24.68
C SER A 154 20.59 0.74 23.93
N ALA A 155 21.11 -0.43 24.28
CA ALA A 155 20.65 -1.71 23.75
C ALA A 155 20.65 -2.74 24.89
N LYS A 156 19.48 -3.31 25.18
CA LYS A 156 19.30 -4.27 26.28
C LYS A 156 18.40 -5.42 25.85
N ILE A 157 18.72 -6.62 26.33
CA ILE A 157 17.84 -7.78 26.15
C ILE A 157 16.76 -7.72 27.23
N ILE A 158 15.51 -7.87 26.82
CA ILE A 158 14.36 -7.98 27.72
C ILE A 158 13.53 -9.20 27.38
N ASP A 159 12.72 -9.65 28.33
CA ASP A 159 11.76 -10.72 28.12
C ASP A 159 10.55 -10.20 27.31
N THR A 160 10.15 -10.93 26.27
CA THR A 160 9.04 -10.54 25.40
C THR A 160 7.71 -10.42 26.16
N HIS A 161 7.52 -11.15 27.26
CA HIS A 161 6.32 -11.06 28.09
C HIS A 161 6.20 -9.74 28.85
N SER A 162 7.31 -9.01 29.03
CA SER A 162 7.32 -7.70 29.67
C SER A 162 6.80 -6.57 28.77
N LEU A 163 6.57 -6.86 27.48
CA LEU A 163 6.08 -5.90 26.50
C LEU A 163 4.55 -5.69 26.59
N PRO A 164 4.05 -4.50 26.23
CA PRO A 164 2.63 -4.27 25.98
C PRO A 164 2.05 -5.29 25.00
N ALA A 165 0.79 -5.69 25.19
CA ALA A 165 0.15 -6.77 24.43
C ALA A 165 0.18 -6.56 22.91
N GLU A 166 0.06 -5.31 22.44
CA GLU A 166 0.10 -4.94 21.03
C GLU A 166 1.46 -5.22 20.38
N ILE A 167 2.54 -4.94 21.12
CA ILE A 167 3.91 -5.16 20.66
C ILE A 167 4.26 -6.64 20.77
N ARG A 168 3.82 -7.30 21.85
CA ARG A 168 4.07 -8.73 22.11
C ARG A 168 3.59 -9.64 20.98
N LYS A 169 2.43 -9.34 20.37
CA LYS A 169 1.88 -10.11 19.24
C LYS A 169 2.79 -10.15 18.01
N LYS A 170 3.73 -9.22 17.89
CA LYS A 170 4.66 -9.13 16.75
C LYS A 170 5.85 -10.07 16.86
N PHE A 171 6.07 -10.70 18.02
CA PHE A 171 7.26 -11.50 18.29
C PHE A 171 6.91 -12.89 18.81
N ASN A 172 7.48 -13.92 18.18
CA ASN A 172 7.35 -15.31 18.60
C ASN A 172 8.51 -15.79 19.49
N THR A 173 9.51 -14.93 19.74
CA THR A 173 10.71 -15.27 20.52
C THR A 173 10.52 -14.97 22.00
N THR A 174 11.19 -15.74 22.88
CA THR A 174 11.13 -15.52 24.34
C THR A 174 11.80 -14.23 24.77
N ARG A 175 12.79 -13.75 24.00
CA ARG A 175 13.55 -12.53 24.28
C ARG A 175 13.62 -11.63 23.05
N VAL A 176 13.73 -10.33 23.29
CA VAL A 176 13.95 -9.29 22.27
C VAL A 176 15.05 -8.33 22.70
N TYR A 177 15.68 -7.68 21.73
CA TYR A 177 16.45 -6.46 21.97
C TYR A 177 15.53 -5.27 22.05
N LYS A 178 15.58 -4.54 23.15
CA LYS A 178 15.12 -3.15 23.24
C LYS A 178 16.28 -2.24 22.89
N ILE A 179 16.19 -1.53 21.77
CA ILE A 179 17.24 -0.62 21.29
C ILE A 179 16.69 0.79 21.26
N ASP A 180 17.30 1.67 22.04
CA ASP A 180 17.03 3.09 22.04
C ASP A 180 18.04 3.79 21.10
N TYR A 181 17.55 4.47 20.08
CA TYR A 181 18.36 5.13 19.05
C TYR A 181 17.82 6.54 18.78
N PHE A 182 18.57 7.35 18.05
CA PHE A 182 18.09 8.59 17.49
C PHE A 182 18.75 8.83 16.14
N VAL A 183 18.00 9.45 15.22
CA VAL A 183 18.50 9.83 13.91
C VAL A 183 19.27 11.14 14.05
N ASN A 184 20.48 11.19 13.51
CA ASN A 184 21.37 12.35 13.60
C ASN A 184 21.74 12.93 12.22
N VAL A 185 21.06 12.48 11.16
CA VAL A 185 21.26 12.92 9.78
C VAL A 185 20.10 13.84 9.38
N PRO A 186 20.37 15.09 8.95
CA PRO A 186 19.33 15.99 8.47
C PRO A 186 18.59 15.44 7.26
N ASP A 187 17.32 15.81 7.13
CA ASP A 187 16.35 15.36 6.11
C ASP A 187 16.12 13.82 6.08
N LEU A 188 16.73 13.06 6.98
CA LEU A 188 16.53 11.63 7.08
C LEU A 188 15.44 11.30 8.11
N GLU A 189 14.43 10.56 7.69
CA GLU A 189 13.41 10.00 8.57
C GLU A 189 13.25 8.52 8.27
N ILE A 190 13.09 7.70 9.32
CA ILE A 190 12.84 6.27 9.15
C ILE A 190 11.35 6.11 8.82
N PRO A 191 10.98 5.53 7.66
CA PRO A 191 9.59 5.34 7.32
C PRO A 191 8.87 4.47 8.35
N ALA A 192 7.60 4.79 8.61
CA ALA A 192 6.75 3.97 9.47
C ALA A 192 6.69 2.52 8.95
N ASN A 193 6.65 1.56 9.88
CA ASN A 193 6.64 0.12 9.58
C ASN A 193 7.89 -0.41 8.87
N SER A 194 9.01 0.33 8.86
CA SER A 194 10.29 -0.21 8.40
C SER A 194 10.70 -1.43 9.24
N GLU A 195 11.18 -2.47 8.57
CA GLU A 195 11.67 -3.68 9.22
C GLU A 195 13.03 -3.40 9.87
N ALA A 196 13.14 -3.70 11.17
CA ALA A 196 14.35 -3.53 11.95
C ALA A 196 15.07 -4.86 12.13
N SER A 197 16.35 -4.91 11.78
CA SER A 197 17.19 -6.10 11.91
C SER A 197 18.57 -5.76 12.47
N LEU A 198 19.23 -6.77 13.06
CA LEU A 198 20.62 -6.64 13.51
C LEU A 198 21.54 -7.36 12.53
N SER A 199 22.46 -6.61 11.93
CA SER A 199 23.51 -7.14 11.06
C SER A 199 24.84 -7.21 11.80
N LYS A 200 25.52 -8.35 11.72
CA LYS A 200 26.80 -8.57 12.41
C LYS A 200 27.93 -7.88 11.63
N LYS A 201 28.62 -6.93 12.26
CA LYS A 201 29.77 -6.21 11.67
C LYS A 201 31.10 -6.88 12.01
N GLU A 202 31.30 -7.20 13.28
CA GLU A 202 32.52 -7.79 13.84
C GLU A 202 32.18 -8.78 14.96
N LYS A 203 33.20 -9.37 15.60
CA LYS A 203 33.00 -10.18 16.80
C LYS A 203 32.26 -9.36 17.87
N ASN A 204 31.03 -9.77 18.18
CA ASN A 204 30.15 -9.18 19.18
C ASN A 204 29.72 -7.72 18.94
N LYS A 205 29.91 -7.17 17.73
CA LYS A 205 29.41 -5.85 17.33
C LYS A 205 28.39 -5.96 16.21
N TYR A 206 27.25 -5.29 16.40
CA TYR A 206 26.11 -5.32 15.50
C TYR A 206 25.71 -3.91 15.07
N ILE A 207 25.13 -3.80 13.89
CA ILE A 207 24.50 -2.57 13.38
C ILE A 207 23.00 -2.81 13.31
N LEU A 208 22.23 -1.84 13.80
CA LEU A 208 20.79 -1.80 13.61
C LEU A 208 20.50 -1.30 12.20
N ARG A 209 19.80 -2.11 11.39
CA ARG A 209 19.40 -1.78 10.03
C ARG A 209 17.90 -1.64 9.94
N PHE A 210 17.46 -0.55 9.30
CA PHE A 210 16.08 -0.37 8.89
C PHE A 210 15.95 -0.58 7.39
N THR A 211 14.97 -1.39 7.01
CA THR A 211 14.56 -1.62 5.62
C THR A 211 13.14 -1.06 5.46
N PRO A 212 12.94 -0.04 4.62
CA PRO A 212 11.61 0.48 4.32
C PRO A 212 10.68 -0.62 3.78
N PRO A 213 9.34 -0.48 3.96
CA PRO A 213 8.37 -1.36 3.32
C PRO A 213 8.53 -1.39 1.79
N GLU A 214 8.08 -2.47 1.16
CA GLU A 214 8.15 -2.62 -0.30
C GLU A 214 7.48 -1.43 -1.03
N GLY A 215 8.16 -0.88 -2.04
CA GLY A 215 7.69 0.28 -2.80
C GLY A 215 7.96 1.65 -2.15
N VAL A 216 8.44 1.71 -0.90
CA VAL A 216 8.82 2.98 -0.25
C VAL A 216 10.27 3.30 -0.55
N ILE A 217 10.50 4.38 -1.30
CA ILE A 217 11.84 4.88 -1.63
C ILE A 217 12.20 5.99 -0.65
N VAL A 218 13.34 5.85 0.01
CA VAL A 218 13.94 6.90 0.85
C VAL A 218 15.04 7.60 0.07
N ASP A 219 14.92 8.92 -0.03
CA ASP A 219 15.91 9.77 -0.68
C ASP A 219 17.20 9.85 0.14
N VAL A 220 18.33 9.94 -0.55
CA VAL A 220 19.63 10.11 0.11
C VAL A 220 19.77 11.58 0.53
N PRO A 221 19.98 11.85 1.83
CA PRO A 221 20.05 13.22 2.33
C PRO A 221 21.34 13.93 1.88
N ASP A 222 21.27 15.25 1.78
CA ASP A 222 22.45 16.09 1.49
C ASP A 222 23.35 16.17 2.74
N SER A 223 24.59 15.70 2.61
CA SER A 223 25.56 15.63 3.70
C SER A 223 26.01 16.98 4.26
N ASN A 224 25.77 18.08 3.54
CA ASN A 224 26.25 19.41 3.94
C ASN A 224 25.28 20.18 4.84
N LYS A 225 24.04 19.68 5.02
CA LYS A 225 23.05 20.33 5.87
C LYS A 225 23.37 20.08 7.34
N LYS A 226 23.06 21.06 8.19
CA LYS A 226 23.15 20.93 9.66
C LYS A 226 21.80 20.61 10.31
N PHE A 227 20.71 21.05 9.68
CA PHE A 227 19.35 21.01 10.20
C PHE A 227 18.39 20.55 9.11
N THR A 228 17.28 19.93 9.53
CA THR A 228 16.16 19.58 8.66
C THR A 228 15.21 20.77 8.62
N VAL A 229 14.90 21.28 7.43
CA VAL A 229 13.98 22.42 7.29
C VAL A 229 12.60 21.89 6.91
N ILE A 230 11.61 22.19 7.75
CA ILE A 230 10.22 21.84 7.50
C ILE A 230 9.47 23.08 7.05
N GLU A 231 8.99 23.03 5.81
CA GLU A 231 8.18 24.11 5.24
C GLU A 231 6.86 24.28 6.02
N PRO A 232 6.39 25.53 6.21
CA PRO A 232 5.10 25.77 6.85
C PRO A 232 3.95 25.15 6.06
N LEU A 233 2.98 24.57 6.79
CA LEU A 233 1.75 24.08 6.18
C LEU A 233 0.84 25.26 5.80
N ARG A 234 0.55 25.42 4.51
CA ARG A 234 -0.49 26.33 4.03
C ARG A 234 -1.87 25.70 4.19
N LEU A 235 -2.67 26.21 5.12
CA LEU A 235 -4.01 25.68 5.40
C LEU A 235 -4.89 25.57 4.13
N LYS A 236 -4.86 26.59 3.26
CA LYS A 236 -5.59 26.57 1.99
C LYS A 236 -5.18 25.40 1.10
N GLU A 237 -3.87 25.18 0.92
CA GLU A 237 -3.34 24.11 0.08
C GLU A 237 -3.71 22.73 0.65
N PHE A 238 -3.62 22.58 1.97
CA PHE A 238 -4.09 21.38 2.66
C PHE A 238 -5.57 21.10 2.35
N PHE A 239 -6.45 22.09 2.50
CA PHE A 239 -7.88 21.90 2.21
C PHE A 239 -8.15 21.63 0.72
N ASP A 240 -7.43 22.28 -0.20
CA ASP A 240 -7.55 22.04 -1.64
C ASP A 240 -7.18 20.59 -1.99
N ILE A 241 -6.10 20.05 -1.39
CA ILE A 241 -5.70 18.65 -1.56
C ILE A 241 -6.76 17.71 -1.00
N GLN A 242 -7.24 17.96 0.22
CA GLN A 242 -8.29 17.14 0.85
C GLN A 242 -9.57 17.10 -0.01
N MET A 243 -9.95 18.24 -0.61
CA MET A 243 -11.09 18.32 -1.54
C MET A 243 -10.86 17.48 -2.79
N LYS A 244 -9.69 17.59 -3.41
CA LYS A 244 -9.34 16.82 -4.61
C LYS A 244 -9.40 15.32 -4.34
N VAL A 245 -8.94 14.88 -3.17
CA VAL A 245 -9.05 13.48 -2.72
C VAL A 245 -10.51 13.08 -2.55
N ALA A 246 -11.33 13.87 -1.86
CA ALA A 246 -12.76 13.59 -1.67
C ALA A 246 -13.52 13.45 -3.00
N VAL A 247 -13.28 14.35 -3.96
CA VAL A 247 -13.88 14.29 -5.30
C VAL A 247 -13.42 13.04 -6.04
N SER A 248 -12.12 12.72 -6.02
CA SER A 248 -11.58 11.53 -6.69
C SER A 248 -12.14 10.22 -6.10
N LEU A 249 -12.34 10.17 -4.78
CA LEU A 249 -12.97 9.04 -4.10
C LEU A 249 -14.44 8.91 -4.50
N LYS A 250 -15.18 10.03 -4.57
CA LYS A 250 -16.56 10.04 -5.06
C LYS A 250 -16.66 9.52 -6.50
N GLU A 251 -15.82 10.03 -7.41
CA GLU A 251 -15.79 9.56 -8.79
C GLU A 251 -15.46 8.07 -8.90
N THR A 252 -14.53 7.58 -8.07
CA THR A 252 -14.20 6.15 -7.99
C THR A 252 -15.41 5.34 -7.53
N ASN A 253 -16.11 5.80 -6.48
CA ASN A 253 -17.33 5.16 -5.98
C ASN A 253 -18.44 5.13 -7.05
N ASP A 254 -18.64 6.23 -7.77
CA ASP A 254 -19.63 6.33 -8.86
C ASP A 254 -19.31 5.33 -9.98
N LYS A 255 -18.04 5.22 -10.39
CA LYS A 255 -17.59 4.25 -11.41
C LYS A 255 -17.76 2.80 -10.96
N ILE A 256 -17.44 2.49 -9.70
CA ILE A 256 -17.62 1.14 -9.16
C ILE A 256 -19.12 0.79 -9.09
N ASN A 257 -19.97 1.72 -8.66
CA ASN A 257 -21.43 1.52 -8.65
C ASN A 257 -21.99 1.23 -10.05
N ALA A 258 -21.43 1.86 -11.08
CA ALA A 258 -21.81 1.60 -12.46
C ALA A 258 -21.36 0.22 -12.98
N LEU A 259 -20.33 -0.40 -12.38
CA LEU A 259 -19.87 -1.75 -12.72
C LEU A 259 -20.70 -2.86 -12.04
N PHE A 260 -21.22 -2.60 -10.84
CA PHE A 260 -22.01 -3.56 -10.07
C PHE A 260 -23.50 -3.20 -10.09
N THR A 261 -24.13 -3.16 -11.26
CA THR A 261 -25.59 -2.94 -11.39
C THR A 261 -26.39 -4.20 -11.04
N ASP A 262 -27.68 -4.05 -10.72
CA ASP A 262 -28.58 -5.22 -10.52
C ASP A 262 -28.68 -6.05 -11.81
N GLU A 263 -28.61 -5.37 -12.97
CA GLU A 263 -28.59 -5.99 -14.30
C GLU A 263 -27.34 -6.85 -14.50
N PHE A 264 -26.14 -6.31 -14.23
CA PHE A 264 -24.89 -7.09 -14.32
C PHE A 264 -24.90 -8.33 -13.41
N VAL A 265 -25.37 -8.19 -12.17
CA VAL A 265 -25.49 -9.33 -11.25
C VAL A 265 -26.51 -10.35 -11.77
N GLY A 266 -27.61 -9.88 -12.36
CA GLY A 266 -28.61 -10.72 -13.03
C GLY A 266 -28.04 -11.48 -14.22
N ASP A 267 -27.28 -10.82 -15.09
CA ASP A 267 -26.66 -11.42 -16.29
C ASP A 267 -25.58 -12.43 -15.91
N VAL A 268 -24.76 -12.12 -14.91
CA VAL A 268 -23.78 -13.05 -14.35
C VAL A 268 -24.47 -14.28 -13.78
N LYS A 269 -25.55 -14.10 -13.00
CA LYS A 269 -26.36 -15.21 -12.47
C LYS A 269 -26.92 -16.08 -13.59
N TYR A 270 -27.55 -15.46 -14.58
CA TYR A 270 -28.13 -16.15 -15.72
C TYR A 270 -27.08 -16.95 -16.48
N THR A 271 -25.89 -16.38 -16.67
CA THR A 271 -24.76 -17.06 -17.32
C THR A 271 -24.28 -18.27 -16.52
N PHE A 272 -24.16 -18.15 -15.19
CA PHE A 272 -23.76 -19.27 -14.33
C PHE A 272 -24.82 -20.38 -14.28
N GLU A 273 -26.10 -20.04 -14.15
CA GLU A 273 -27.20 -21.02 -14.15
C GLU A 273 -27.25 -21.79 -15.48
N ASN A 274 -27.16 -21.09 -16.62
CA ASN A 274 -27.10 -21.73 -17.94
C ASN A 274 -25.85 -22.60 -18.11
N THR A 275 -24.69 -22.14 -17.63
CA THR A 275 -23.44 -22.91 -17.73
C THR A 275 -23.51 -24.19 -16.88
N ARG A 276 -24.09 -24.10 -15.69
CA ARG A 276 -24.32 -25.26 -14.81
C ARG A 276 -25.28 -26.27 -15.45
N GLU A 277 -26.42 -25.80 -15.97
CA GLU A 277 -27.39 -26.64 -16.66
C GLU A 277 -26.79 -27.30 -17.90
N LEU A 278 -26.01 -26.55 -18.69
CA LEU A 278 -25.31 -27.07 -19.86
C LEU A 278 -24.30 -28.16 -19.45
N SER A 279 -23.52 -27.95 -18.39
CA SER A 279 -22.57 -28.93 -17.87
C SER A 279 -23.26 -30.20 -17.36
N GLU A 280 -24.38 -30.08 -16.65
CA GLU A 280 -25.18 -31.24 -16.21
C GLU A 280 -25.73 -32.02 -17.41
N LYS A 281 -26.30 -31.33 -18.40
CA LYS A 281 -26.78 -31.95 -19.64
C LYS A 281 -25.64 -32.62 -20.43
N ALA A 282 -24.48 -31.96 -20.52
CA ALA A 282 -23.31 -32.51 -21.16
C ALA A 282 -22.84 -33.78 -20.45
N SER A 283 -22.74 -33.79 -19.12
CA SER A 283 -22.38 -35.00 -18.36
C SER A 283 -23.33 -36.17 -18.63
N LEU A 284 -24.64 -35.91 -18.63
CA LEU A 284 -25.65 -36.95 -18.91
C LEU A 284 -25.52 -37.52 -20.33
N ILE A 285 -25.35 -36.65 -21.34
CA ILE A 285 -25.13 -37.09 -22.74
C ILE A 285 -23.85 -37.90 -22.83
N MET A 286 -22.80 -37.51 -22.11
CA MET A 286 -21.51 -38.21 -22.12
C MET A 286 -21.60 -39.60 -21.48
N ASP A 287 -22.35 -39.74 -20.39
CA ASP A 287 -22.64 -41.03 -19.78
C ASP A 287 -23.42 -41.93 -20.75
N GLN A 288 -24.42 -41.39 -21.44
CA GLN A 288 -25.18 -42.12 -22.48
C GLN A 288 -24.31 -42.52 -23.68
N VAL A 289 -23.42 -41.64 -24.15
CA VAL A 289 -22.50 -41.95 -25.25
C VAL A 289 -21.49 -43.02 -24.82
N ALA A 290 -20.99 -42.97 -23.59
CA ALA A 290 -20.10 -44.00 -23.06
C ALA A 290 -20.80 -45.37 -22.98
N GLU A 291 -22.08 -45.41 -22.60
CA GLU A 291 -22.90 -46.62 -22.60
C GLU A 291 -23.09 -47.18 -24.01
N ILE A 292 -23.46 -46.34 -24.99
CA ILE A 292 -23.62 -46.74 -26.41
C ILE A 292 -22.31 -47.25 -27.01
N ILE A 293 -21.19 -46.60 -26.72
CA ILE A 293 -19.87 -47.04 -27.21
C ILE A 293 -19.52 -48.40 -26.62
N ASN A 294 -19.79 -48.63 -25.34
CA ASN A 294 -19.54 -49.91 -24.69
C ASN A 294 -20.44 -51.03 -25.22
N SER A 295 -21.73 -50.78 -25.44
CA SER A 295 -22.63 -51.78 -26.04
C SER A 295 -22.27 -52.07 -27.50
N SER A 296 -22.06 -51.03 -28.30
CA SER A 296 -21.67 -51.17 -29.71
C SER A 296 -20.32 -51.87 -29.87
N LYS A 297 -19.37 -51.69 -28.92
CA LYS A 297 -18.10 -52.42 -28.94
C LYS A 297 -18.29 -53.93 -28.79
N GLY A 298 -19.26 -54.37 -27.98
CA GLY A 298 -19.63 -55.78 -27.86
C GLY A 298 -20.19 -56.32 -29.17
N ASP A 299 -21.18 -55.64 -29.74
CA ASP A 299 -21.83 -56.05 -31.00
C ASP A 299 -20.85 -56.06 -32.17
N LEU A 300 -19.96 -55.06 -32.25
CA LEU A 300 -18.96 -54.98 -33.32
C LEU A 300 -17.86 -56.04 -33.14
N GLN A 301 -17.53 -56.44 -31.91
CA GLN A 301 -16.62 -57.58 -31.66
C GLN A 301 -17.24 -58.90 -32.11
N GLU A 302 -18.53 -59.11 -31.85
CA GLU A 302 -19.27 -60.26 -32.34
C GLU A 302 -19.30 -60.26 -33.88
N LEU A 303 -19.63 -59.13 -34.50
CA LEU A 303 -19.64 -58.98 -35.96
C LEU A 303 -18.26 -59.25 -36.59
N ILE A 304 -17.18 -58.77 -35.97
CA ILE A 304 -15.80 -59.07 -36.41
C ILE A 304 -15.52 -60.56 -36.31
N ALA A 305 -15.91 -61.21 -35.20
CA ALA A 305 -15.72 -62.65 -35.00
C ALA A 305 -16.46 -63.45 -36.09
N THR A 306 -17.75 -63.15 -36.31
CA THR A 306 -18.56 -63.79 -37.35
C THR A 306 -18.03 -63.51 -38.76
N SER A 307 -17.58 -62.29 -39.04
CA SER A 307 -17.02 -61.92 -40.35
C SER A 307 -15.67 -62.60 -40.63
N THR A 308 -14.84 -62.75 -39.59
CA THR A 308 -13.58 -63.49 -39.66
C THR A 308 -13.83 -64.98 -39.91
N GLU A 309 -14.83 -65.55 -39.23
CA GLU A 309 -15.26 -66.93 -39.44
C GLU A 309 -15.84 -67.14 -40.85
N LEU A 310 -16.68 -66.22 -41.35
CA LEU A 310 -17.17 -66.24 -42.73
C LEU A 310 -16.03 -66.19 -43.75
N SER A 311 -15.05 -65.29 -43.55
CA SER A 311 -13.86 -65.23 -44.40
C SER A 311 -13.08 -66.55 -44.39
N LYS A 312 -12.97 -67.22 -43.25
CA LYS A 312 -12.30 -68.52 -43.13
C LYS A 312 -13.06 -69.60 -43.88
N ASN A 313 -14.37 -69.69 -43.68
CA ASN A 313 -15.24 -70.65 -44.36
C ASN A 313 -15.26 -70.42 -45.87
N MET A 314 -15.26 -69.17 -46.36
CA MET A 314 -15.12 -68.86 -47.79
C MET A 314 -13.76 -69.26 -48.36
N SER A 315 -12.68 -69.10 -47.59
CA SER A 315 -11.35 -69.54 -47.97
C SER A 315 -11.26 -71.07 -48.06
N GLU A 316 -11.85 -71.79 -47.11
CA GLU A 316 -11.96 -73.25 -47.12
C GLU A 316 -12.84 -73.75 -48.28
N LEU A 317 -13.99 -73.12 -48.52
CA LEU A 317 -14.85 -73.41 -49.68
C LEU A 317 -14.09 -73.22 -50.99
N SER A 318 -13.35 -72.11 -51.13
CA SER A 318 -12.51 -71.87 -52.30
C SER A 318 -11.42 -72.93 -52.49
N LYS A 319 -10.93 -73.56 -51.41
CA LYS A 319 -9.99 -74.68 -51.49
C LYS A 319 -10.67 -75.99 -51.87
N ASN A 320 -11.88 -76.25 -51.39
CA ASN A 320 -12.63 -77.49 -51.66
C ASN A 320 -13.29 -77.50 -53.04
N VAL A 321 -13.68 -76.33 -53.56
CA VAL A 321 -14.23 -76.18 -54.93
C VAL A 321 -13.21 -76.57 -56.02
N ASN A 322 -11.90 -76.67 -55.69
CA ASN A 322 -10.87 -77.27 -56.56
C ASN A 322 -11.26 -78.66 -57.11
N GLU A 323 -12.11 -79.41 -56.42
CA GLU A 323 -12.44 -80.79 -56.80
C GLU A 323 -13.68 -80.91 -57.69
N ILE A 324 -14.45 -79.82 -57.88
CA ILE A 324 -15.79 -79.86 -58.49
C ILE A 324 -15.94 -78.87 -59.66
N VAL A 325 -15.38 -77.66 -59.55
CA VAL A 325 -15.55 -76.60 -60.56
C VAL A 325 -14.17 -76.09 -61.02
N ASP A 326 -13.82 -76.38 -62.28
CA ASP A 326 -12.56 -75.95 -62.91
C ASP A 326 -12.66 -74.52 -63.49
N ASP A 327 -13.11 -73.56 -62.67
CA ASP A 327 -13.18 -72.13 -63.01
C ASP A 327 -12.21 -71.30 -62.13
N PRO A 328 -11.04 -70.93 -62.67
CA PRO A 328 -10.05 -70.12 -61.96
C PRO A 328 -10.55 -68.71 -61.61
N ALA A 329 -11.45 -68.12 -62.40
CA ALA A 329 -11.95 -66.78 -62.19
C ALA A 329 -12.93 -66.74 -61.00
N PHE A 330 -13.83 -67.73 -60.91
CA PHE A 330 -14.72 -67.89 -59.76
C PHE A 330 -13.94 -68.05 -58.45
N LYS A 331 -12.89 -68.88 -58.47
CA LYS A 331 -11.99 -69.08 -57.31
C LYS A 331 -11.29 -67.79 -56.89
N SER A 332 -10.73 -67.05 -57.86
CA SER A 332 -10.05 -65.78 -57.59
C SER A 332 -10.99 -64.76 -56.94
N ASN A 333 -12.23 -64.67 -57.42
CA ASN A 333 -13.24 -63.76 -56.87
C ASN A 333 -13.66 -64.13 -55.44
N LEU A 334 -13.79 -65.42 -55.13
CA LEU A 334 -14.06 -65.90 -53.77
C LEU A 334 -12.93 -65.56 -52.79
N ILE A 335 -11.67 -65.75 -53.20
CA ILE A 335 -10.50 -65.39 -52.39
C ILE A 335 -10.41 -63.87 -52.20
N ALA A 336 -10.67 -63.08 -53.25
CA ALA A 336 -10.68 -61.63 -53.19
C ALA A 336 -11.78 -61.12 -52.25
N THR A 337 -12.97 -61.73 -52.29
CA THR A 337 -14.09 -61.41 -51.41
C THR A 337 -13.76 -61.74 -49.95
N ALA A 338 -13.26 -62.95 -49.67
CA ALA A 338 -12.82 -63.34 -48.33
C ALA A 338 -11.73 -62.39 -47.78
N THR A 339 -10.77 -62.03 -48.63
CA THR A 339 -9.72 -61.07 -48.26
C THR A 339 -10.29 -59.69 -47.95
N SER A 340 -11.26 -59.21 -48.72
CA SER A 340 -11.92 -57.93 -48.50
C SER A 340 -12.71 -57.91 -47.18
N ILE A 341 -13.42 -59.00 -46.87
CA ILE A 341 -14.13 -59.18 -45.59
C ILE A 341 -13.15 -59.17 -44.42
N ARG A 342 -12.01 -59.86 -44.57
CA ARG A 342 -10.97 -59.90 -43.53
C ARG A 342 -10.32 -58.53 -43.32
N THR A 343 -9.95 -57.83 -44.40
CA THR A 343 -9.37 -56.48 -44.31
C THR A 343 -10.35 -55.50 -43.68
N ALA A 344 -11.63 -55.52 -44.07
CA ALA A 344 -12.68 -54.71 -43.46
C ALA A 344 -12.83 -55.01 -41.95
N SER A 345 -12.78 -56.29 -41.56
CA SER A 345 -12.84 -56.71 -40.15
C SER A 345 -11.60 -56.25 -39.36
N ASP A 346 -10.41 -56.34 -39.97
CA ASP A 346 -9.15 -55.88 -39.37
C ASP A 346 -9.15 -54.36 -39.17
N ASP A 347 -9.67 -53.59 -40.12
CA ASP A 347 -9.78 -52.14 -40.02
C ASP A 347 -10.85 -51.70 -39.01
N LEU A 348 -11.99 -52.40 -38.95
CA LEU A 348 -13.01 -52.21 -37.90
C LEU A 348 -12.42 -52.48 -36.49
N SER A 349 -11.61 -53.54 -36.37
CA SER A 349 -10.90 -53.89 -35.13
C SER A 349 -9.89 -52.83 -34.71
N LYS A 350 -9.19 -52.19 -35.65
CA LYS A 350 -8.29 -51.06 -35.37
C LYS A 350 -9.06 -49.83 -34.91
N MET A 351 -10.19 -49.50 -35.54
CA MET A 351 -11.03 -48.35 -35.15
C MET A 351 -11.60 -48.50 -33.73
N LEU A 352 -12.03 -49.71 -33.34
CA LEU A 352 -12.49 -50.02 -31.97
C LEU A 352 -11.39 -49.88 -30.89
N ARG A 353 -10.13 -49.82 -31.31
CA ARG A 353 -8.96 -49.64 -30.45
C ARG A 353 -8.42 -48.20 -30.47
N ASP A 354 -8.96 -47.31 -31.30
CA ASP A 354 -8.48 -45.94 -31.40
C ASP A 354 -8.80 -45.15 -30.13
N SER A 355 -7.74 -44.72 -29.42
CA SER A 355 -7.80 -44.09 -28.11
C SER A 355 -8.35 -42.67 -28.15
N LYS A 356 -8.38 -42.01 -29.32
CA LYS A 356 -8.77 -40.60 -29.46
C LYS A 356 -10.24 -40.33 -29.10
N LEU A 357 -11.13 -41.29 -29.35
CA LEU A 357 -12.54 -41.21 -28.95
C LEU A 357 -12.66 -41.27 -27.42
N GLN A 358 -11.92 -42.15 -26.75
CA GLN A 358 -11.89 -42.22 -25.30
C GLN A 358 -11.21 -41.00 -24.66
N GLU A 359 -10.14 -40.49 -25.26
CA GLU A 359 -9.42 -39.29 -24.82
C GLU A 359 -10.30 -38.04 -24.91
N SER A 360 -11.07 -37.89 -26.01
CA SER A 360 -12.05 -36.80 -26.15
C SER A 360 -13.15 -36.89 -25.11
N LEU A 361 -13.60 -38.10 -24.76
CA LEU A 361 -14.60 -38.31 -23.70
C LEU A 361 -14.07 -37.92 -22.31
N ILE A 362 -12.81 -38.26 -22.02
CA ILE A 362 -12.15 -37.93 -20.75
C ILE A 362 -11.92 -36.41 -20.62
N ASN A 363 -11.47 -35.76 -21.69
CA ASN A 363 -11.17 -34.31 -21.68
C ASN A 363 -12.44 -33.44 -21.50
N ILE A 364 -13.57 -33.86 -22.06
CA ILE A 364 -14.86 -33.17 -21.85
C ILE A 364 -15.32 -33.33 -20.40
N ASN A 365 -15.17 -34.52 -19.82
CA ASN A 365 -15.54 -34.77 -18.42
C ASN A 365 -14.66 -33.99 -17.44
N SER A 366 -13.34 -33.90 -17.68
CA SER A 366 -12.44 -33.08 -16.85
C SER A 366 -12.79 -31.59 -16.94
N SER A 367 -13.05 -31.08 -18.15
CA SER A 367 -13.44 -29.67 -18.35
C SER A 367 -14.74 -29.33 -17.63
N SER A 368 -15.72 -30.25 -17.63
CA SER A 368 -16.98 -30.08 -16.88
C SER A 368 -16.75 -30.03 -15.37
N LYS A 369 -15.79 -30.81 -14.86
CA LYS A 369 -15.40 -30.80 -13.45
C LYS A 369 -14.65 -29.52 -13.07
N ASP A 370 -13.77 -29.03 -13.93
CA ASP A 370 -13.04 -27.77 -13.72
C ASP A 370 -14.00 -26.57 -13.69
N VAL A 371 -15.05 -26.56 -14.53
CA VAL A 371 -16.12 -25.55 -14.49
C VAL A 371 -16.90 -25.60 -13.17
N ALA A 372 -17.14 -26.80 -12.62
CA ALA A 372 -17.76 -26.94 -11.30
C ALA A 372 -16.85 -26.44 -10.16
N GLU A 373 -15.52 -26.65 -10.25
CA GLU A 373 -14.55 -26.12 -9.30
C GLU A 373 -14.40 -24.59 -9.41
N ILE A 374 -14.39 -24.00 -10.61
CA ILE A 374 -14.41 -22.54 -10.79
C ILE A 374 -15.64 -21.93 -10.13
N THR A 375 -16.80 -22.56 -10.28
CA THR A 375 -18.04 -22.14 -9.62
C THR A 375 -17.90 -22.18 -8.08
N LYS A 376 -17.17 -23.17 -7.54
CA LYS A 376 -16.85 -23.27 -6.11
C LYS A 376 -15.83 -22.22 -5.64
N TYR A 377 -14.79 -21.93 -6.42
CA TYR A 377 -13.79 -20.89 -6.11
C TYR A 377 -14.40 -19.49 -6.13
N VAL A 378 -15.30 -19.22 -7.09
CA VAL A 378 -16.07 -17.97 -7.12
C VAL A 378 -16.92 -17.85 -5.83
N ASN A 379 -17.51 -18.95 -5.34
CA ASN A 379 -18.23 -19.00 -4.05
C ASN A 379 -17.30 -18.78 -2.83
N GLU A 380 -16.01 -19.10 -2.89
CA GLU A 380 -15.04 -18.84 -1.81
C GLU A 380 -14.56 -17.37 -1.78
N LEU A 381 -14.29 -16.76 -2.94
CA LEU A 381 -13.96 -15.33 -3.05
C LEU A 381 -15.09 -14.41 -2.55
N THR A 382 -16.35 -14.84 -2.67
CA THR A 382 -17.53 -14.10 -2.19
C THR A 382 -17.72 -14.11 -0.66
N LYS A 383 -16.91 -14.87 0.10
CA LYS A 383 -17.10 -15.13 1.55
C LYS A 383 -16.11 -14.40 2.48
N ASP A 384 -15.26 -13.51 1.98
CA ASP A 384 -14.27 -12.82 2.82
C ASP A 384 -14.94 -11.85 3.80
N GLN A 385 -15.23 -12.37 4.99
CA GLN A 385 -15.84 -11.63 6.09
C GLN A 385 -14.85 -10.63 6.71
N GLU A 386 -13.54 -10.89 6.60
CA GLU A 386 -12.50 -10.02 7.16
C GLU A 386 -12.39 -8.73 6.35
N PHE A 387 -12.33 -8.84 5.02
CA PHE A 387 -12.36 -7.68 4.11
C PHE A 387 -13.60 -6.79 4.33
N ASN A 388 -14.79 -7.41 4.43
CA ASN A 388 -16.04 -6.67 4.63
C ASN A 388 -16.11 -5.98 5.99
N ASN A 389 -15.65 -6.65 7.06
CA ASN A 389 -15.62 -6.07 8.41
C ASN A 389 -14.62 -4.90 8.47
N THR A 390 -13.41 -5.05 7.90
CA THR A 390 -12.41 -3.99 7.86
C THR A 390 -12.86 -2.78 7.04
N LEU A 391 -13.53 -3.02 5.90
CA LEU A 391 -14.07 -1.93 5.08
C LEU A 391 -15.19 -1.17 5.81
N SER A 392 -16.10 -1.89 6.49
CA SER A 392 -17.15 -1.27 7.29
C SER A 392 -16.59 -0.47 8.48
N GLU A 393 -15.62 -1.02 9.22
CA GLU A 393 -14.94 -0.31 10.31
C GLU A 393 -14.22 0.94 9.81
N THR A 394 -13.59 0.87 8.63
CA THR A 394 -12.92 2.02 8.01
C THR A 394 -13.90 3.15 7.67
N ILE A 395 -15.05 2.80 7.08
CA ILE A 395 -16.11 3.76 6.74
C ILE A 395 -16.75 4.37 8.00
N ASP A 396 -16.98 3.57 9.03
CA ASP A 396 -17.52 4.07 10.31
C ASP A 396 -16.53 5.02 11.01
N ASN A 397 -15.24 4.69 11.01
CA ASN A 397 -14.18 5.57 11.53
C ASN A 397 -14.08 6.89 10.75
N LEU A 398 -14.21 6.85 9.41
CA LEU A 398 -14.26 8.04 8.56
C LEU A 398 -15.46 8.93 8.89
N ASN A 399 -16.66 8.37 9.01
CA ASN A 399 -17.87 9.11 9.41
C ASN A 399 -17.70 9.78 10.79
N LEU A 400 -17.13 9.05 11.74
CA LEU A 400 -16.89 9.54 13.09
C LEU A 400 -15.87 10.70 13.10
N MET A 401 -14.87 10.64 12.22
CA MET A 401 -13.91 11.73 11.98
C MET A 401 -14.60 12.95 11.35
N MET A 402 -15.45 12.77 10.34
CA MET A 402 -16.20 13.86 9.71
C MET A 402 -17.08 14.61 10.73
N VAL A 403 -17.79 13.89 11.59
CA VAL A 403 -18.60 14.49 12.67
C VAL A 403 -17.75 15.28 13.67
N LYS A 404 -16.57 14.77 14.03
CA LYS A 404 -15.62 15.49 14.89
C LYS A 404 -15.10 16.76 14.20
N LEU A 405 -14.85 16.70 12.89
CA LEU A 405 -14.45 17.86 12.10
C LEU A 405 -15.56 18.92 12.02
N THR A 406 -16.83 18.52 11.86
CA THR A 406 -17.97 19.47 11.91
C THR A 406 -18.02 20.21 13.24
N LYS A 407 -17.93 19.47 14.35
CA LYS A 407 -17.93 20.05 15.69
C LYS A 407 -16.75 20.98 15.92
N THR A 408 -15.58 20.62 15.37
CA THR A 408 -14.38 21.46 15.45
C THR A 408 -14.57 22.74 14.64
N ALA A 409 -15.11 22.66 13.43
CA ALA A 409 -15.44 23.80 12.58
C ALA A 409 -16.48 24.74 13.22
N ASP A 410 -17.50 24.19 13.90
CA ASP A 410 -18.48 24.98 14.66
C ASP A 410 -17.86 25.73 15.83
N SER A 411 -16.89 25.09 16.50
CA SER A 411 -16.19 25.63 17.67
C SER A 411 -15.16 26.70 17.32
N MET A 412 -14.78 26.82 16.04
CA MET A 412 -13.81 27.80 15.55
C MET A 412 -14.45 29.19 15.43
N ASN A 413 -14.39 30.00 16.48
CA ASN A 413 -14.98 31.35 16.51
C ASN A 413 -14.34 32.37 15.54
N GLU A 414 -13.26 31.98 14.87
CA GLU A 414 -12.39 32.85 14.07
C GLU A 414 -12.63 32.76 12.56
N LEU A 415 -13.41 31.78 12.10
CA LEU A 415 -13.85 31.67 10.70
C LEU A 415 -15.03 32.62 10.45
N THR A 416 -15.05 33.28 9.30
CA THR A 416 -16.23 34.02 8.84
C THR A 416 -17.41 33.07 8.67
N VAL A 417 -18.63 33.61 8.72
CA VAL A 417 -19.86 32.81 8.53
C VAL A 417 -19.84 32.08 7.19
N GLU A 418 -19.31 32.70 6.13
CA GLU A 418 -19.16 32.07 4.81
C GLU A 418 -18.12 30.94 4.79
N GLU A 419 -16.98 31.09 5.47
CA GLU A 419 -15.97 30.03 5.58
C GLU A 419 -16.48 28.83 6.39
N LYS A 420 -17.23 29.09 7.47
CA LYS A 420 -17.89 28.03 8.25
C LYS A 420 -18.93 27.29 7.42
N GLU A 421 -19.78 28.00 6.69
CA GLU A 421 -20.78 27.39 5.82
C GLU A 421 -20.14 26.61 4.67
N THR A 422 -19.04 27.12 4.10
CA THR A 422 -18.27 26.41 3.09
C THR A 422 -17.69 25.12 3.65
N ILE A 423 -17.00 25.18 4.79
CA ILE A 423 -16.43 24.00 5.46
C ILE A 423 -17.53 23.01 5.86
N LYS A 424 -18.69 23.48 6.35
CA LYS A 424 -19.84 22.62 6.67
C LYS A 424 -20.38 21.91 5.44
N LYS A 425 -20.57 22.63 4.33
CA LYS A 425 -21.04 22.04 3.08
C LYS A 425 -20.07 21.00 2.54
N ILE A 426 -18.78 21.26 2.67
CA ILE A 426 -17.71 20.32 2.31
C ILE A 426 -17.76 19.08 3.18
N ILE A 427 -17.87 19.24 4.50
CA ILE A 427 -17.97 18.14 5.44
C ILE A 427 -19.25 17.32 5.20
N GLN A 428 -20.37 17.98 4.93
CA GLN A 428 -21.63 17.32 4.62
C GLN A 428 -21.53 16.49 3.33
N ASN A 429 -20.99 17.07 2.25
CA ASN A 429 -20.80 16.32 1.00
C ASN A 429 -19.90 15.09 1.18
N SER A 430 -18.85 15.20 2.00
CA SER A 430 -17.96 14.08 2.32
C SER A 430 -18.62 13.04 3.23
N ALA A 431 -19.47 13.46 4.17
CA ALA A 431 -20.28 12.56 4.99
C ALA A 431 -21.32 11.81 4.13
N ASP A 432 -21.99 12.52 3.22
CA ASP A 432 -22.93 11.93 2.27
C ASP A 432 -22.24 10.89 1.36
N ALA A 433 -21.05 11.22 0.84
CA ALA A 433 -20.25 10.29 0.02
C ALA A 433 -19.80 9.05 0.81
N SER A 434 -19.42 9.22 2.08
CA SER A 434 -19.04 8.11 2.97
C SER A 434 -20.25 7.24 3.33
N GLU A 435 -21.43 7.85 3.54
CA GLU A 435 -22.68 7.12 3.76
C GLU A 435 -23.13 6.37 2.50
N ASP A 436 -22.95 6.94 1.31
CA ASP A 436 -23.17 6.25 0.05
C ASP A 436 -22.19 5.09 -0.13
N MET A 437 -20.94 5.23 0.32
CA MET A 437 -19.93 4.16 0.33
C MET A 437 -20.30 3.06 1.33
N LYS A 438 -20.91 3.41 2.47
CA LYS A 438 -21.47 2.44 3.44
C LYS A 438 -22.64 1.67 2.82
N LYS A 439 -23.60 2.36 2.23
CA LYS A 439 -24.75 1.77 1.53
C LYS A 439 -24.28 0.87 0.39
N PHE A 440 -23.23 1.27 -0.32
CA PHE A 440 -22.58 0.46 -1.35
C PHE A 440 -21.95 -0.79 -0.75
N SER A 441 -21.13 -0.69 0.29
CA SER A 441 -20.54 -1.85 0.99
C SER A 441 -21.62 -2.83 1.47
N GLU A 442 -22.70 -2.32 2.05
CA GLU A 442 -23.84 -3.13 2.48
C GLU A 442 -24.61 -3.77 1.31
N LYS A 443 -24.80 -3.04 0.20
CA LYS A 443 -25.44 -3.57 -1.03
C LYS A 443 -24.55 -4.61 -1.69
N LEU A 444 -23.25 -4.36 -1.75
CA LEU A 444 -22.24 -5.28 -2.27
C LEU A 444 -22.29 -6.56 -1.44
N ASN A 445 -22.19 -6.47 -0.12
CA ASN A 445 -22.34 -7.61 0.78
C ASN A 445 -23.69 -8.35 0.61
N LYS A 446 -24.82 -7.64 0.49
CA LYS A 446 -26.14 -8.23 0.22
C LYS A 446 -26.22 -8.93 -1.14
N ARG A 447 -25.62 -8.36 -2.19
CA ARG A 447 -25.60 -8.95 -3.54
C ARG A 447 -24.66 -10.14 -3.62
N PHE A 448 -23.53 -10.09 -2.91
CA PHE A 448 -22.67 -11.24 -2.65
C PHE A 448 -23.39 -12.33 -1.84
N LEU A 449 -24.23 -11.96 -0.86
CA LEU A 449 -25.13 -12.87 -0.12
C LEU A 449 -26.21 -13.51 -1.00
N LEU A 450 -26.76 -12.78 -1.96
CA LEU A 450 -27.72 -13.32 -2.93
C LEU A 450 -27.04 -14.28 -3.91
N LEU A 451 -25.86 -13.94 -4.43
CA LEU A 451 -25.00 -14.86 -5.19
C LEU A 451 -24.65 -16.13 -4.38
N ARG A 452 -24.40 -15.98 -3.08
CA ARG A 452 -24.14 -17.07 -2.12
C ARG A 452 -25.35 -17.99 -1.85
N LEU A 453 -26.57 -17.53 -2.08
CA LEU A 453 -27.79 -18.34 -1.95
C LEU A 453 -28.18 -19.06 -3.25
N LEU A 454 -27.44 -18.81 -4.34
CA LEU A 454 -27.73 -19.29 -5.70
C LEU A 454 -26.69 -20.29 -6.24
N ILE A 455 -25.57 -20.48 -5.52
CA ILE A 455 -24.53 -21.48 -5.75
C ILE A 455 -24.49 -22.41 -4.53
#